data_AF-A0A8H7CP79-F1
#
_entry.id   AF-A0A8H7CP79-F1
#
_cell.length_a   1.000
_cell.length_b   1.000
_cell.length_c   1.000
_cell.angle_alpha   90.00
_cell.angle_beta   90.00
_cell.angle_gamma   90.00
#
_symmetry.space_group_name_H-M   'P 1'
#
loop_
_entity.id
_entity.type
_entity.pdbx_description
1 polymer ?
#
loop_
_entity_poly.entity_id
_entity_poly.type
_entity_poly.pdbx_seq_one_letter_code
_entity_poly.pdbx_strand_id
1 'polypeptide(L)'
;MKFFCTALLSVILSMPVAQGKPCSEGGGECVSYFHGSDCDGANLISDYVPTCAGNCFQYNSFDSLSVQGGFLFGTDCHIYSDINCQNQIKDTGNVIDDISCVNVQGGPEHEMLLQLLRVRTE
;
A
#
# COMPACT_ATOMS: atom_id res chain seq x y z
N MET A 1 -11.28 -0.04 -14.52
CA MET A 1 -11.41 1.42 -14.34
C MET A 1 -10.07 1.91 -13.82
N LYS A 2 -9.34 2.73 -14.59
CA LYS A 2 -8.03 3.25 -14.19
C LYS A 2 -8.26 4.32 -13.13
N PHE A 3 -7.84 4.08 -11.89
CA PHE A 3 -7.76 5.13 -10.88
C PHE A 3 -6.69 6.11 -11.36
N PHE A 4 -7.15 7.18 -11.99
CA PHE A 4 -6.30 8.29 -12.34
C PHE A 4 -5.88 8.97 -11.05
N CYS A 5 -4.62 8.83 -10.67
CA CYS A 5 -3.93 9.85 -9.88
C CYS A 5 -3.78 11.08 -10.80
N THR A 6 -4.90 11.76 -11.10
CA THR A 6 -4.90 12.93 -11.96
C THR A 6 -4.28 14.08 -11.18
N ALA A 7 -2.96 14.23 -11.32
CA ALA A 7 -2.26 15.48 -11.08
C ALA A 7 -2.72 16.50 -12.15
N LEU A 8 -3.91 17.06 -11.97
CA LEU A 8 -4.35 18.25 -12.70
C LEU A 8 -3.97 19.48 -11.88
N LEU A 9 -3.02 20.23 -12.43
CA LEU A 9 -2.67 21.61 -12.12
C LEU A 9 -3.90 22.38 -11.58
N SER A 10 -3.96 22.70 -10.27
CA SER A 10 -4.70 23.81 -9.61
C SER A 10 -5.12 23.46 -8.17
N VAL A 11 -4.83 24.38 -7.25
CA VAL A 11 -5.25 24.41 -5.83
C VAL A 11 -4.60 23.33 -4.95
N ILE A 12 -3.73 23.79 -4.04
CA ILE A 12 -3.21 23.00 -2.92
C ILE A 12 -4.38 22.78 -1.94
N LEU A 13 -5.35 21.95 -2.31
CA LEU A 13 -6.20 21.30 -1.33
C LEU A 13 -5.34 20.18 -0.78
N SER A 14 -4.76 20.43 0.40
CA SER A 14 -4.20 19.40 1.26
C SER A 14 -5.32 18.38 1.51
N MET A 15 -5.47 17.43 0.59
CA MET A 15 -6.32 16.27 0.83
C MET A 15 -5.77 15.66 2.10
N PRO A 16 -6.59 15.50 3.16
CA PRO A 16 -6.13 14.73 4.29
C PRO A 16 -5.72 13.38 3.70
N VAL A 17 -4.42 13.06 3.79
CA VAL A 17 -3.96 11.69 3.60
C VAL A 17 -4.91 10.87 4.44
N ALA A 18 -5.77 10.09 3.80
CA ALA A 18 -6.76 9.30 4.50
C ALA A 18 -5.95 8.31 5.32
N GLN A 19 -5.71 8.64 6.59
CA GLN A 19 -4.93 7.81 7.50
C GLN A 19 -5.73 6.51 7.61
N GLY A 20 -5.18 5.43 7.03
CA GLY A 20 -5.77 4.11 7.16
C GLY A 20 -5.92 3.80 8.66
N LYS A 21 -6.91 2.99 9.00
CA LYS A 21 -7.00 2.49 10.37
C LYS A 21 -5.83 1.51 10.62
N PRO A 22 -5.28 1.45 11.84
CA PRO A 22 -4.30 0.41 12.17
C PRO A 22 -4.94 -0.98 12.03
N CYS A 23 -4.15 -2.00 11.69
CA CYS A 23 -4.65 -3.35 11.47
C CYS A 23 -5.22 -4.00 12.74
N SER A 24 -4.87 -3.50 13.92
CA SER A 24 -5.50 -3.88 15.20
C SER A 24 -7.01 -3.58 15.25
N GLU A 25 -7.49 -2.67 14.39
CA GLU A 25 -8.91 -2.37 14.21
C GLU A 25 -9.53 -3.09 12.98
N GLY A 26 -8.75 -3.95 12.31
CA GLY A 26 -9.12 -4.67 11.09
C GLY A 26 -9.81 -6.01 11.35
N GLY A 27 -10.46 -6.54 10.30
CA GLY A 27 -11.21 -7.80 10.32
C GLY A 27 -10.55 -8.95 9.54
N GLY A 28 -9.26 -8.83 9.22
CA GLY A 28 -8.50 -9.83 8.47
C GLY A 28 -7.61 -9.24 7.38
N GLU A 29 -7.98 -8.11 6.77
CA GLU A 29 -7.12 -7.45 5.79
C GLU A 29 -6.16 -6.47 6.46
N CYS A 30 -4.88 -6.56 6.09
CA CYS A 30 -3.84 -5.70 6.65
C CYS A 30 -2.71 -5.49 5.66
N VAL A 31 -2.10 -4.31 5.67
CA VAL A 31 -0.87 -4.05 4.96
C VAL A 31 0.14 -3.43 5.90
N SER A 32 1.30 -4.05 6.03
CA SER A 32 2.40 -3.60 6.89
C SER A 32 3.65 -3.40 6.05
N TYR A 33 4.41 -2.34 6.31
CA TYR A 33 5.68 -2.08 5.62
C TYR A 33 6.81 -1.91 6.62
N PHE A 34 8.00 -2.30 6.18
CA PHE A 34 9.14 -2.55 7.06
C PHE A 34 10.42 -1.94 6.51
N HIS A 35 11.35 -1.64 7.41
CA HIS A 35 12.76 -1.51 7.05
C HIS A 35 13.39 -2.90 6.91
N GLY A 36 14.31 -3.05 5.98
CA GLY A 36 14.93 -4.34 5.66
C GLY A 36 14.01 -5.33 4.93
N SER A 37 14.59 -6.46 4.56
CA SER A 37 13.91 -7.49 3.77
C SER A 37 13.04 -8.42 4.63
N ASP A 38 12.20 -9.18 3.94
CA ASP A 38 11.50 -10.36 4.44
C ASP A 38 10.46 -10.07 5.54
N CYS A 39 9.98 -8.82 5.59
CA CYS A 39 8.90 -8.39 6.48
C CYS A 39 9.17 -8.71 7.95
N ASP A 40 10.41 -8.50 8.39
CA ASP A 40 10.80 -8.71 9.79
C ASP A 40 10.03 -7.76 10.72
N GLY A 41 9.21 -8.34 11.59
CA GLY A 41 8.39 -7.62 12.56
C GLY A 41 9.18 -6.70 13.50
N ALA A 42 10.48 -6.95 13.71
CA ALA A 42 11.35 -6.05 14.47
C ALA A 42 11.55 -4.68 13.79
N ASN A 43 11.34 -4.62 12.48
CA ASN A 43 11.55 -3.44 11.65
C ASN A 43 10.25 -2.85 11.10
N LEU A 44 9.11 -3.13 11.76
CA LEU A 44 7.81 -2.57 11.38
C LEU A 44 7.84 -1.04 11.44
N ILE A 45 7.50 -0.41 10.32
CA ILE A 45 7.36 1.06 10.26
C ILE A 45 5.93 1.43 10.63
N SER A 46 4.94 0.84 9.95
CA SER A 46 3.52 1.00 10.25
C SER A 46 2.67 -0.04 9.52
N ASP A 47 1.39 -0.08 9.87
CA ASP A 47 0.39 -0.98 9.32
C ASP A 47 -0.97 -0.30 9.13
N TYR A 48 -1.69 -0.69 8.08
CA TYR A 48 -2.98 -0.10 7.72
C TYR A 48 -3.97 -1.12 7.15
N VAL A 49 -5.24 -0.91 7.49
CA VAL A 49 -6.38 -1.62 6.88
C VAL A 49 -6.68 -1.00 5.51
N PRO A 50 -6.70 -1.79 4.42
CA PRO A 50 -7.04 -1.30 3.08
C PRO A 50 -8.51 -0.89 2.98
N THR A 51 -8.82 0.00 2.03
CA THR A 51 -10.19 0.47 1.78
C THR A 51 -10.62 0.19 0.34
N CYS A 52 -11.93 0.09 0.11
CA CYS A 52 -12.47 -0.13 -1.24
C CYS A 52 -12.33 1.09 -2.15
N ALA A 53 -12.08 2.28 -1.58
CA ALA A 53 -11.85 3.50 -2.34
C ALA A 53 -10.44 3.57 -2.95
N GLY A 54 -9.51 2.74 -2.45
CA GLY A 54 -8.09 2.90 -2.70
C GLY A 54 -7.54 4.03 -1.84
N ASN A 55 -6.50 3.77 -1.05
CA ASN A 55 -5.78 4.81 -0.32
C ASN A 55 -4.37 4.93 -0.91
N CYS A 56 -3.93 6.16 -1.20
CA CYS A 56 -2.55 6.43 -1.61
C CYS A 56 -1.78 7.04 -0.44
N PHE A 57 -0.66 6.43 -0.09
CA PHE A 57 0.21 6.88 0.99
C PHE A 57 1.59 7.20 0.44
N GLN A 58 2.11 8.36 0.80
CA GLN A 58 3.49 8.73 0.51
C GLN A 58 4.39 8.37 1.68
N TYR A 59 5.52 7.75 1.37
CA TYR A 59 6.51 7.32 2.32
C TYR A 59 7.90 7.74 1.86
N ASN A 60 8.76 8.12 2.81
CA ASN A 60 10.14 8.45 2.50
C ASN A 60 10.87 7.23 1.90
N SER A 61 10.74 6.07 2.54
CA SER A 61 11.22 4.77 2.04
C SER A 61 10.66 3.62 2.87
N PHE A 62 10.67 2.42 2.29
CA PHE A 62 10.44 1.12 2.93
C PHE A 62 11.08 0.03 2.04
N ASP A 63 11.45 -1.11 2.61
CA ASP A 63 12.24 -2.13 1.91
C ASP A 63 11.44 -3.41 1.66
N SER A 64 10.41 -3.65 2.46
CA SER A 64 9.49 -4.78 2.28
C SER A 64 8.07 -4.44 2.73
N LEU A 65 7.12 -5.20 2.18
CA LEU A 65 5.68 -5.03 2.37
C LEU A 65 5.05 -6.39 2.65
N SER A 66 4.35 -6.53 3.77
CA SER A 66 3.47 -7.65 4.08
C SER A 66 2.05 -7.27 3.73
N VAL A 67 1.39 -8.08 2.91
CA VAL A 67 0.01 -7.89 2.47
C VAL A 67 -0.81 -9.08 2.90
N GLN A 68 -1.81 -8.84 3.72
CA GLN A 68 -2.75 -9.83 4.23
C GLN A 68 -4.11 -9.64 3.61
N GLY A 69 -4.64 -10.71 3.04
CA GLY A 69 -6.02 -10.82 2.58
C GLY A 69 -6.94 -11.38 3.66
N GLY A 70 -8.19 -10.96 3.66
CA GLY A 70 -9.27 -11.61 4.41
C GLY A 70 -9.99 -12.65 3.56
N PHE A 71 -10.95 -13.35 4.18
CA PHE A 71 -11.78 -14.35 3.51
C PHE A 71 -12.82 -13.75 2.55
N LEU A 72 -13.40 -12.59 2.91
CA LEU A 72 -14.46 -11.93 2.11
C LEU A 72 -13.92 -10.86 1.16
N PHE A 73 -12.75 -10.30 1.48
CA PHE A 73 -12.08 -9.30 0.67
C PHE A 73 -10.59 -9.61 0.68
N GLY A 74 -10.00 -9.59 -0.51
CA GLY A 74 -8.57 -9.60 -0.65
C GLY A 74 -7.97 -8.21 -0.61
N THR A 75 -6.65 -8.19 -0.54
CA THR A 75 -5.85 -6.96 -0.48
C THR A 75 -4.91 -6.94 -1.66
N ASP A 76 -4.95 -5.83 -2.40
CA ASP A 76 -4.11 -5.58 -3.56
C ASP A 76 -3.33 -4.28 -3.35
N CYS A 77 -2.03 -4.32 -3.64
CA CYS A 77 -1.11 -3.22 -3.41
C CYS A 77 -0.28 -2.94 -4.65
N HIS A 78 -0.25 -1.67 -5.04
CA HIS A 78 0.60 -1.18 -6.10
C HIS A 78 1.61 -0.18 -5.53
N ILE A 79 2.89 -0.39 -5.85
CA ILE A 79 3.98 0.48 -5.39
C ILE A 79 4.51 1.26 -6.58
N TYR A 80 4.63 2.57 -6.40
CA TYR A 80 5.17 3.51 -7.36
C TYR A 80 6.43 4.17 -6.80
N SER A 81 7.40 4.41 -7.67
CA SER A 81 8.63 5.15 -7.34
C SER A 81 8.47 6.67 -7.46
N ASP A 82 7.26 7.15 -7.75
CA ASP A 82 6.94 8.56 -7.88
C ASP A 82 5.57 8.87 -7.25
N ILE A 83 5.43 10.12 -6.82
CA ILE A 83 4.21 10.61 -6.18
C ILE A 83 3.02 10.81 -7.12
N ASN A 84 3.22 10.68 -8.44
CA ASN A 84 2.16 10.88 -9.44
C ASN A 84 1.61 9.54 -9.96
N CYS A 85 1.98 8.42 -9.36
CA CYS A 85 1.59 7.06 -9.76
C CYS A 85 1.92 6.72 -11.23
N GLN A 86 3.01 7.25 -11.78
CA GLN A 86 3.36 7.06 -13.19
C GLN A 86 4.30 5.88 -13.44
N ASN A 87 5.11 5.52 -12.45
CA ASN A 87 6.15 4.53 -12.52
C ASN A 87 5.96 3.45 -11.46
N GLN A 88 5.06 2.51 -11.77
CA GLN A 88 4.81 1.34 -10.94
C GLN A 88 6.04 0.43 -10.93
N ILE A 89 6.57 0.15 -9.75
CA ILE A 89 7.73 -0.73 -9.55
C ILE A 89 7.34 -2.10 -9.00
N LYS A 90 6.16 -2.21 -8.39
CA LYS A 90 5.68 -3.48 -7.85
C LYS A 90 4.17 -3.57 -7.87
N ASP A 91 3.72 -4.81 -7.98
CA ASP A 91 2.35 -5.25 -7.77
C ASP A 91 2.41 -6.48 -6.86
N THR A 92 1.56 -6.54 -5.83
CA THR A 92 1.43 -7.74 -4.99
C THR A 92 0.41 -8.72 -5.55
N GLY A 93 -0.46 -8.25 -6.44
CA GLY A 93 -1.69 -8.94 -6.78
C GLY A 93 -2.67 -8.98 -5.60
N ASN A 94 -3.87 -9.49 -5.87
CA ASN A 94 -4.92 -9.64 -4.88
C ASN A 94 -4.63 -10.85 -3.97
N VAL A 95 -4.19 -10.58 -2.74
CA VAL A 95 -3.99 -11.60 -1.70
C VAL A 95 -5.33 -11.92 -1.04
N ILE A 96 -5.69 -13.20 -0.96
CA ILE A 96 -6.97 -13.68 -0.41
C ILE A 96 -6.69 -14.79 0.58
N ASP A 97 -7.23 -14.68 1.80
CA ASP A 97 -7.10 -15.68 2.87
C ASP A 97 -5.65 -16.16 3.11
N ASP A 98 -4.69 -15.25 2.92
CA ASP A 98 -3.25 -15.52 3.00
C ASP A 98 -2.46 -14.25 3.36
N ILE A 99 -1.17 -14.42 3.63
CA ILE A 99 -0.20 -13.34 3.85
C ILE A 99 0.94 -13.48 2.84
N SER A 100 1.17 -12.43 2.07
CA SER A 100 2.27 -12.34 1.13
C SER A 100 3.27 -11.28 1.59
N CYS A 101 4.54 -11.67 1.73
CA CYS A 101 5.63 -10.74 1.93
C CYS A 101 6.34 -10.47 0.60
N VAL A 102 6.52 -9.20 0.26
CA VAL A 102 7.28 -8.78 -0.92
C VAL A 102 8.43 -7.85 -0.55
N ASN A 103 9.61 -8.18 -1.04
CA ASN A 103 10.75 -7.28 -1.02
C ASN A 103 10.63 -6.25 -2.16
N VAL A 104 10.87 -4.99 -1.83
CA VAL A 104 10.84 -3.86 -2.75
C VAL A 104 12.27 -3.56 -3.18
N GLN A 105 12.72 -4.23 -4.24
CA GLN A 105 14.02 -3.95 -4.83
C GLN A 105 13.93 -2.82 -5.85
N GLY A 106 14.80 -1.81 -5.73
CA GLY A 106 14.95 -0.75 -6.74
C GLY A 106 14.08 0.49 -6.54
N GLY A 107 13.50 0.70 -5.35
CA GLY A 107 12.98 2.02 -5.00
C GLY A 107 14.13 3.02 -4.89
N PRO A 108 14.06 4.21 -5.51
CA PRO A 108 15.00 5.28 -5.16
C PRO A 108 14.91 5.56 -3.65
N GLU A 109 15.99 5.99 -3.01
CA GLU A 109 16.00 6.48 -1.61
C GLU A 109 15.12 7.73 -1.38
N HIS A 110 14.22 8.04 -2.32
CA HIS A 110 13.45 9.26 -2.40
C HIS A 110 11.99 8.93 -2.70
N GLU A 111 11.11 9.36 -1.80
CA GLU A 111 9.64 9.45 -1.88
C GLU A 111 8.95 8.38 -2.75
N MET A 112 8.58 7.28 -2.12
CA MET A 112 7.73 6.24 -2.73
C MET A 112 6.25 6.48 -2.43
N LEU A 113 5.40 6.00 -3.32
CA LEU A 113 3.96 6.05 -3.14
C LEU A 113 3.37 4.64 -3.20
N LEU A 114 2.61 4.28 -2.16
CA LEU A 114 1.95 3.00 -2.01
C LEU A 114 0.43 3.20 -2.14
N GLN A 115 -0.18 2.54 -3.12
CA GLN A 115 -1.62 2.49 -3.28
C GLN A 115 -2.16 1.18 -2.71
N LEU A 116 -3.01 1.27 -1.68
CA LEU A 116 -3.65 0.15 -1.02
C LEU A 116 -5.10 0.03 -1.48
N LEU A 117 -5.48 -1.13 -2.00
CA LEU A 117 -6.84 -1.41 -2.46
C LEU A 117 -7.40 -2.65 -1.77
N ARG A 118 -8.61 -2.53 -1.20
CA ARG A 118 -9.40 -3.68 -0.79
C ARG A 118 -10.25 -4.13 -1.98
N VAL A 119 -10.10 -5.38 -2.40
CA VAL A 119 -10.80 -5.97 -3.55
C VAL A 119 -11.70 -7.11 -3.07
N ARG A 120 -12.89 -7.29 -3.66
CA ARG A 120 -13.69 -8.49 -3.34
C ARG A 120 -12.98 -9.74 -3.84
N THR A 121 -13.10 -10.82 -3.08
CA THR A 121 -12.75 -12.16 -3.55
C THR A 121 -13.80 -12.57 -4.59
N GLU A 122 -13.46 -12.60 -5.87
CA GLU A 122 -14.31 -13.16 -6.94
C GLU A 122 -14.15 -14.68 -7.04
#